data_AF-A0AAE4QLC7-F1
#
_entry.id   AF-A0AAE4QLC7-F1
#
_cell.length_a   1.000
_cell.length_b   1.000
_cell.length_c   1.000
_cell.angle_alpha   90.00
_cell.angle_beta   90.00
_cell.angle_gamma   90.00
#
_symmetry.space_group_name_H-M   'P 1'
#
loop_
_entity.id
_entity.type
_entity.pdbx_description
1 polymer ?
#
loop_
_entity_poly.entity_id
_entity_poly.type
_entity_poly.pdbx_seq_one_letter_code
_entity_poly.pdbx_strand_id
1 'polypeptide(L)'
;MAFAILSILLGVGFFPAHASGGFSGGGVAQIPKGQDREKYHLGKSVYNLEVEIPAEIDAAKTQEQKIRLEYLQGSLPNTEKQRVNLEQLAGRLTPEQLDALEYFVSVRFNVKLENRK
;
A
#
# COMPACT_ATOMS: atom_id res chain seq x y z
N MET A 1 -49.21 9.18 -38.48
CA MET A 1 -48.75 7.77 -38.56
C MET A 1 -47.38 7.72 -37.93
N ALA A 2 -47.26 7.03 -36.80
CA ALA A 2 -46.04 6.92 -36.01
C ALA A 2 -45.35 5.60 -36.36
N PHE A 3 -44.04 5.63 -36.59
CA PHE A 3 -43.20 4.44 -36.54
C PHE A 3 -42.04 4.73 -35.57
N ALA A 4 -42.21 4.19 -34.37
CA ALA A 4 -41.17 4.09 -33.37
C ALA A 4 -40.22 2.94 -33.77
N ILE A 5 -38.91 3.17 -33.72
CA ILE A 5 -37.92 2.08 -33.74
C ILE A 5 -37.14 2.16 -32.43
N LEU A 6 -37.56 1.26 -31.55
CA LEU A 6 -37.01 0.91 -30.25
C LEU A 6 -35.66 0.21 -30.45
N SER A 7 -34.55 0.87 -30.10
CA SER A 7 -33.24 0.23 -30.00
C SER A 7 -32.98 -0.15 -28.54
N ILE A 8 -33.35 -1.38 -28.17
CA ILE A 8 -32.91 -2.02 -26.94
C ILE A 8 -31.58 -2.71 -27.24
N LEU A 9 -30.49 -2.19 -26.69
CA LEU A 9 -29.22 -2.90 -26.63
C LEU A 9 -28.95 -3.26 -25.17
N LEU A 10 -29.28 -4.51 -24.86
CA LEU A 10 -28.80 -5.25 -23.69
C LEU A 10 -27.27 -5.23 -23.68
N GLY A 11 -26.69 -4.87 -22.54
CA GLY A 11 -25.27 -5.01 -22.25
C GLY A 11 -25.06 -5.20 -20.75
N VAL A 12 -25.53 -6.33 -20.23
CA VAL A 12 -25.25 -6.81 -18.87
C VAL A 12 -23.78 -7.20 -18.80
N GLY A 13 -23.04 -6.66 -17.83
CA GLY A 13 -21.62 -6.98 -17.64
C GLY A 13 -21.06 -6.39 -16.36
N PHE A 14 -21.65 -6.76 -15.22
CA PHE A 14 -21.09 -6.53 -13.90
C PHE A 14 -19.88 -7.45 -13.73
N PHE A 15 -18.65 -6.92 -13.83
CA PHE A 15 -17.43 -7.67 -13.55
C PHE A 15 -16.89 -7.26 -12.17
N PRO A 16 -17.07 -8.06 -11.11
CA PRO A 16 -16.23 -7.94 -9.94
C PRO A 16 -14.89 -8.62 -10.28
N ALA A 17 -13.88 -7.82 -10.63
CA ALA A 17 -12.51 -8.29 -10.81
C ALA A 17 -11.87 -8.54 -9.44
N HIS A 18 -12.24 -9.64 -8.76
CA HIS A 18 -11.48 -10.14 -7.63
C HIS A 18 -10.34 -11.03 -8.15
N ALA A 19 -9.21 -10.39 -8.47
CA ALA A 19 -7.95 -11.06 -8.74
C ALA A 19 -7.38 -11.65 -7.43
N SER A 20 -7.81 -12.85 -7.04
CA SER A 20 -7.12 -13.62 -6.00
C SER A 20 -5.98 -14.42 -6.64
N GLY A 21 -4.92 -13.70 -7.05
CA GLY A 21 -3.67 -14.30 -7.49
C GLY A 21 -2.95 -14.96 -6.32
N GLY A 22 -3.04 -16.29 -6.21
CA GLY A 22 -2.23 -17.09 -5.30
C GLY A 22 -0.82 -17.25 -5.86
N PHE A 23 0.16 -16.55 -5.29
CA PHE A 23 1.57 -16.83 -5.52
C PHE A 23 2.07 -17.86 -4.51
N SER A 24 2.37 -19.06 -5.01
CA SER A 24 3.15 -20.10 -4.35
C SER A 24 4.60 -19.99 -4.78
N GLY A 25 5.52 -20.09 -3.82
CA GLY A 25 6.86 -20.61 -4.07
C GLY A 25 8.00 -19.59 -4.02
N GLY A 26 8.89 -19.80 -3.06
CA GLY A 26 10.29 -19.37 -3.16
C GLY A 26 10.79 -18.54 -2.00
N GLY A 27 11.15 -19.20 -0.88
CA GLY A 27 12.08 -18.67 0.13
C GLY A 27 11.72 -17.28 0.69
N VAL A 28 10.57 -17.15 1.34
CA VAL A 28 10.09 -15.86 1.86
C VAL A 28 10.17 -15.83 3.38
N ALA A 29 10.59 -14.68 3.94
CA ALA A 29 10.26 -14.32 5.32
C ALA A 29 8.80 -14.70 5.59
N GLN A 30 8.51 -15.38 6.70
CA GLN A 30 7.19 -15.96 7.00
C GLN A 30 6.09 -14.91 6.77
N ILE A 31 5.39 -15.00 5.64
CA ILE A 31 4.32 -14.07 5.30
C ILE A 31 3.21 -14.28 6.33
N PRO A 32 2.78 -13.22 7.03
CA PRO A 32 1.73 -13.31 8.04
C PRO A 32 0.42 -13.89 7.46
N LYS A 33 -0.32 -14.63 8.28
CA LYS A 33 -1.61 -15.25 7.90
C LYS A 33 -2.77 -14.38 8.39
N GLY A 34 -3.92 -14.43 7.70
CA GLY A 34 -5.13 -13.71 8.12
C GLY A 34 -5.06 -12.20 7.90
N GLN A 35 -5.59 -11.41 8.85
CA GLN A 35 -5.65 -9.93 8.76
C GLN A 35 -4.26 -9.28 8.58
N ASP A 36 -3.23 -9.87 9.17
CA ASP A 36 -1.84 -9.42 9.01
C ASP A 36 -1.35 -9.55 7.56
N ARG A 37 -1.92 -10.47 6.78
CA ARG A 37 -1.61 -10.62 5.35
C ARG A 37 -2.07 -9.40 4.56
N GLU A 38 -3.26 -8.88 4.85
CA GLU A 38 -3.82 -7.71 4.17
C GLU A 38 -2.98 -6.48 4.47
N LYS A 39 -2.64 -6.26 5.75
CA LYS A 39 -1.74 -5.20 6.19
C LYS A 39 -0.36 -5.30 5.53
N TYR A 40 0.19 -6.51 5.43
CA TYR A 40 1.46 -6.75 4.74
C TYR A 40 1.40 -6.39 3.25
N HIS A 41 0.35 -6.79 2.54
CA HIS A 41 0.19 -6.48 1.11
C HIS A 41 -0.06 -5.00 0.85
N LEU A 42 -0.86 -4.34 1.69
CA LEU A 42 -1.05 -2.89 1.62
C LEU A 42 0.29 -2.18 1.81
N GLY A 43 1.06 -2.55 2.83
CA GLY A 43 2.37 -1.97 3.10
C GLY A 43 3.37 -2.18 1.97
N LYS A 44 3.39 -3.38 1.38
CA LYS A 44 4.17 -3.67 0.16
C LYS A 44 3.75 -2.77 -1.01
N SER A 45 2.45 -2.57 -1.19
CA SER A 45 1.91 -1.75 -2.28
C SER A 45 2.26 -0.27 -2.08
N VAL A 46 2.14 0.25 -0.85
CA VAL A 46 2.63 1.61 -0.50
C VAL A 46 4.12 1.75 -0.78
N TYR A 47 4.92 0.77 -0.34
CA TYR A 47 6.37 0.77 -0.51
C TYR A 47 6.81 0.77 -1.99
N ASN A 48 6.07 0.06 -2.85
CA ASN A 48 6.33 0.00 -4.29
C ASN A 48 5.63 1.11 -5.09
N LEU A 49 4.86 1.99 -4.44
CA LEU A 49 3.98 2.98 -5.10
C LEU A 49 2.93 2.33 -6.04
N GLU A 50 2.48 1.12 -5.70
CA GLU A 50 1.47 0.33 -6.42
C GLU A 50 0.03 0.62 -5.91
N VAL A 51 -0.13 1.59 -5.02
CA VAL A 51 -1.41 2.06 -4.50
C VAL A 51 -1.59 3.54 -4.82
N GLU A 52 -2.84 4.00 -4.89
CA GLU A 52 -3.13 5.41 -5.05
C GLU A 52 -2.64 6.21 -3.83
N ILE A 53 -1.73 7.15 -4.09
CA ILE A 53 -1.21 8.09 -3.11
C ILE A 53 -1.66 9.49 -3.54
N PRO A 54 -2.42 10.20 -2.70
CA PRO A 54 -2.84 11.56 -2.99
C PRO A 54 -1.67 12.47 -3.40
N ALA A 55 -1.91 13.26 -4.44
CA ALA A 55 -0.98 14.28 -4.89
C ALA A 55 -0.87 15.44 -3.88
N GLU A 56 -1.95 15.69 -3.13
CA GLU A 56 -2.06 16.73 -2.13
C GLU A 56 -1.35 16.33 -0.82
N ILE A 57 -0.68 17.30 -0.20
CA ILE A 57 0.03 17.12 1.06
C ILE A 57 -0.82 17.72 2.18
N ASP A 58 -1.19 16.89 3.14
CA ASP A 58 -1.83 17.33 4.38
C ASP A 58 -0.76 17.84 5.37
N ALA A 59 -0.67 19.17 5.48
CA ALA A 59 0.28 19.84 6.36
C ALA A 59 0.12 19.45 7.84
N ALA A 60 -1.10 19.09 8.28
CA ALA A 60 -1.36 18.72 9.67
C ALA A 60 -0.72 17.39 10.05
N LYS A 61 -0.55 16.48 9.08
CA LYS A 61 0.06 15.16 9.29
C LYS A 61 1.52 15.09 8.85
N THR A 62 1.96 16.02 8.02
CA THR A 62 3.29 15.99 7.38
C THR A 62 4.42 15.80 8.38
N GLN A 63 4.44 16.57 9.47
CA GLN A 63 5.54 16.49 10.44
C GLN A 63 5.60 15.14 11.16
N GLU A 64 4.46 14.61 11.60
CA GLU A 64 4.38 13.31 12.27
C GLU A 64 4.81 12.18 11.32
N GLN A 65 4.27 12.18 10.10
CA GLN A 65 4.62 11.17 9.10
C GLN A 65 6.09 11.24 8.72
N LYS A 66 6.65 12.45 8.57
CA LYS A 66 8.06 12.63 8.21
C LYS A 66 8.98 11.97 9.23
N ILE A 67 8.74 12.15 10.54
CA ILE A 67 9.55 11.54 11.59
C ILE A 67 9.53 10.01 11.49
N ARG A 68 8.35 9.42 11.27
CA ARG A 68 8.17 7.98 11.13
C ARG A 68 8.84 7.44 9.86
N LEU A 69 8.67 8.14 8.73
CA LEU A 69 9.23 7.77 7.44
C LEU A 69 10.76 7.91 7.41
N GLU A 70 11.33 8.93 8.08
CA GLU A 70 12.78 9.10 8.24
C GLU A 70 13.38 7.93 9.05
N TYR A 71 12.73 7.54 10.15
CA TYR A 71 13.15 6.37 10.92
C TYR A 71 13.08 5.07 10.10
N LEU A 72 12.01 4.88 9.32
CA LEU A 72 11.89 3.76 8.40
C LEU A 72 12.98 3.76 7.34
N GLN A 73 13.22 4.90 6.68
CA GLN A 73 14.28 5.08 5.70
C GLN A 73 15.65 4.73 6.31
N GLY A 74 15.92 5.19 7.54
CA GLY A 74 17.13 4.87 8.29
C GLY A 74 17.29 3.39 8.63
N SER A 75 16.18 2.65 8.71
CA SER A 75 16.15 1.24 9.08
C SER A 75 16.27 0.27 7.90
N LEU A 76 16.10 0.75 6.66
CA LEU A 76 16.23 -0.09 5.47
C LEU A 76 17.68 -0.56 5.26
N PRO A 77 17.92 -1.69 4.57
CA PRO A 77 19.24 -2.04 4.07
C PRO A 77 19.77 -0.97 3.10
N ASN A 78 21.09 -0.77 3.01
CA ASN A 78 21.71 0.28 2.18
C ASN A 78 21.23 0.27 0.71
N THR A 79 21.07 -0.91 0.12
CA THR A 79 20.57 -1.07 -1.26
C THR A 79 19.15 -0.50 -1.42
N GLU A 80 18.29 -0.71 -0.42
CA GLU A 80 16.92 -0.21 -0.45
C GLU A 80 16.87 1.29 -0.14
N LYS A 81 17.72 1.79 0.78
CA LYS A 81 17.84 3.24 1.07
C LYS A 81 18.13 4.07 -0.18
N GLN A 82 18.87 3.51 -1.12
CA GLN A 82 19.21 4.17 -2.38
C GLN A 82 18.10 4.06 -3.43
N ARG A 83 17.27 3.02 -3.34
CA ARG A 83 16.22 2.72 -4.32
C ARG A 83 14.92 3.47 -4.04
N VAL A 84 14.55 3.62 -2.77
CA VAL A 84 13.29 4.24 -2.36
C VAL A 84 13.53 5.51 -1.55
N ASN A 85 12.59 6.45 -1.62
CA ASN A 85 12.57 7.64 -0.80
C ASN A 85 11.24 7.72 -0.04
N LEU A 86 11.20 7.13 1.15
CA LEU A 86 9.98 7.06 1.96
C LEU A 86 9.55 8.44 2.47
N GLU A 87 10.50 9.35 2.72
CA GLU A 87 10.21 10.70 3.24
C GLU A 87 9.34 11.54 2.28
N GLN A 88 9.37 11.26 0.98
CA GLN A 88 8.51 11.93 -0.02
C GLN A 88 7.02 11.63 0.15
N LEU A 89 6.69 10.57 0.90
CA LEU A 89 5.32 10.19 1.21
C LEU A 89 4.73 10.98 2.38
N ALA A 90 5.53 11.80 3.06
CA ALA A 90 5.08 12.56 4.21
C ALA A 90 3.91 13.50 3.86
N GLY A 91 2.85 13.41 4.66
CA GLY A 91 1.61 14.17 4.48
C GLY A 91 0.67 13.61 3.41
N ARG A 92 1.04 12.53 2.74
CA ARG A 92 0.22 11.91 1.68
C ARG A 92 -0.42 10.60 2.11
N LEU A 93 0.12 9.94 3.12
CA LEU A 93 -0.35 8.62 3.54
C LEU A 93 -1.58 8.74 4.44
N THR A 94 -2.52 7.81 4.29
CA THR A 94 -3.52 7.59 5.33
C THR A 94 -2.85 6.93 6.56
N PRO A 95 -3.45 7.03 7.76
CA PRO A 95 -2.92 6.34 8.94
C PRO A 95 -2.74 4.84 8.70
N GLU A 96 -3.71 4.22 8.01
CA GLU A 96 -3.66 2.80 7.65
C GLU A 96 -2.50 2.47 6.71
N GLN A 97 -2.26 3.30 5.69
CA GLN A 97 -1.15 3.12 4.76
C GLN A 97 0.22 3.24 5.45
N LEU A 98 0.37 4.20 6.37
CA LEU A 98 1.59 4.38 7.14
C LEU A 98 1.85 3.21 8.08
N ASP A 99 0.83 2.77 8.82
CA ASP A 99 0.93 1.62 9.71
C ASP A 99 1.22 0.32 8.95
N ALA A 100 0.63 0.16 7.76
CA ALA A 100 0.89 -0.95 6.86
C ALA A 100 2.32 -0.93 6.31
N LEU A 101 2.82 0.24 5.91
CA LEU A 101 4.20 0.42 5.46
C LEU A 101 5.21 0.04 6.55
N GLU A 102 5.00 0.50 7.79
CA GLU A 102 5.82 0.13 8.94
C GLU A 102 5.83 -1.38 9.18
N TYR A 103 4.64 -1.98 9.14
CA TYR A 103 4.50 -3.42 9.29
C TYR A 103 5.25 -4.19 8.20
N PHE A 104 5.10 -3.80 6.93
CA PHE A 104 5.83 -4.40 5.82
C PHE A 104 7.34 -4.29 6.00
N VAL A 105 7.88 -3.11 6.35
CA VAL A 105 9.32 -2.90 6.56
C VAL A 105 9.84 -3.77 7.70
N SER A 106 9.14 -3.80 8.84
CA SER A 106 9.54 -4.61 10.00
C SER A 106 9.62 -6.10 9.65
N VAL A 107 8.62 -6.63 8.94
CA VAL A 107 8.56 -8.05 8.55
C VAL A 107 9.56 -8.37 7.43
N ARG A 108 9.64 -7.53 6.40
CA ARG A 108 10.46 -7.78 5.20
C ARG A 108 11.96 -7.72 5.50
N PHE A 109 12.37 -6.79 6.35
CA PHE A 109 13.77 -6.51 6.65
C PHE A 109 14.17 -6.91 8.08
N ASN A 110 13.26 -7.53 8.83
CA ASN A 110 13.47 -7.99 10.22
C ASN A 110 13.95 -6.85 11.15
N VAL A 111 13.37 -5.65 10.98
CA VAL A 111 13.67 -4.48 11.79
C VAL A 111 12.71 -4.43 12.98
N LYS A 112 13.24 -4.25 14.18
CA LYS A 112 12.42 -3.97 15.38
C LYS A 112 12.07 -2.48 15.40
N LEU A 113 10.90 -2.15 14.89
CA LEU A 113 10.34 -0.81 15.08
C LEU A 113 9.78 -0.73 16.51
N GLU A 114 10.18 0.28 17.28
CA GLU A 114 9.55 0.52 18.59
C GLU A 114 8.07 0.86 18.35
N ASN A 115 7.17 -0.01 18.82
CA ASN A 115 5.75 0.29 18.85
C ASN A 115 5.52 1.44 19.84
N ARG A 116 5.53 2.68 19.37
CA ARG A 116 5.06 3.82 20.16
C ARG A 116 3.54 3.80 20.12
N LYS A 117 2.94 3.11 21.10
CA LYS A 117 1.52 3.17 21.43
C LYS A 117 1.19 4.49 22.13
#